data_AF-A0A2V9WZE7-F1
#
_entry.id   AF-A0A2V9WZE7-F1
#
_cell.length_a   1.000
_cell.length_b   1.000
_cell.length_c   1.000
_cell.angle_alpha   90.00
_cell.angle_beta   90.00
_cell.angle_gamma   90.00
#
_symmetry.space_group_name_H-M   'P 1'
#
loop_
_entity.id
_entity.type
_entity.pdbx_description
1 polymer ?
#
loop_
_entity_poly.entity_id
_entity_poly.type
_entity_poly.pdbx_seq_one_letter_code
_entity_poly.pdbx_strand_id
1 'polypeptide(L)' 'MNDKAHLRDKQVVFRFVNSAGVFAGVVKLVEADGFWIESPALIEQMRNDAAWKAEVQQIDAPLFFVPTSSLMYLIVTKE' A
#
# COMPACT_ATOMS: atom_id res chain seq x y z
N MET A 1 -13.29 -5.21 17.37
CA MET A 1 -12.71 -3.91 16.98
C MET A 1 -11.29 -4.20 16.51
N ASN A 2 -10.97 -3.86 15.26
CA ASN A 2 -9.92 -4.51 14.44
C ASN A 2 -8.53 -4.61 15.11
N ASP A 3 -8.05 -5.84 15.24
CA ASP A 3 -6.71 -6.27 15.68
C ASP A 3 -5.60 -5.89 14.66
N LYS A 4 -5.73 -4.74 14.01
CA LYS A 4 -4.80 -4.25 12.98
C LYS A 4 -4.13 -2.95 13.36
N ALA A 5 -4.56 -2.29 14.43
CA ALA A 5 -3.98 -1.02 14.87
C ALA A 5 -2.47 -1.11 15.14
N HIS A 6 -1.99 -2.29 15.56
CA HIS A 6 -0.57 -2.58 15.77
C HIS A 6 0.27 -2.57 14.48
N LEU A 7 -0.36 -2.52 13.29
CA LEU A 7 0.32 -2.46 12.01
C LEU A 7 0.71 -1.04 11.60
N ARG A 8 0.19 -0.01 12.28
CA ARG A 8 0.56 1.38 12.01
C ARG A 8 2.07 1.57 12.17
N ASP A 9 2.66 2.30 11.24
CA ASP A 9 4.08 2.62 11.11
C ASP A 9 5.00 1.40 10.90
N LYS A 10 4.43 0.20 10.71
CA LYS A 10 5.21 -1.00 10.37
C LYS A 10 5.51 -1.09 8.88
N GLN A 11 6.70 -1.60 8.58
CA GLN A 11 7.05 -2.02 7.23
C GLN A 11 6.30 -3.30 6.87
N VAL A 12 5.72 -3.30 5.68
CA VAL A 12 4.95 -4.42 5.15
C VAL A 12 5.40 -4.77 3.74
N VAL A 13 5.28 -6.05 3.40
CA VAL A 13 5.40 -6.56 2.04
C VAL A 13 4.05 -7.13 1.63
N PHE A 14 3.54 -6.76 0.47
CA PHE A 14 2.18 -7.12 0.06
C PHE A 14 2.10 -7.45 -1.43
N ARG A 15 1.04 -8.19 -1.78
CA ARG A 15 0.72 -8.61 -3.15
C ARG A 15 -0.77 -8.53 -3.39
N PHE A 16 -1.19 -8.06 -4.57
CA PHE A 16 -2.60 -7.99 -4.96
C PHE A 16 -3.12 -9.31 -5.55
N VAL A 17 -4.41 -9.61 -5.32
CA VAL A 17 -5.15 -10.69 -6.00
C VAL A 17 -5.14 -10.34 -7.49
N ASN A 18 -4.53 -11.18 -8.33
CA ASN A 18 -4.31 -10.98 -9.77
C ASN A 18 -3.09 -10.13 -10.20
N SER A 19 -2.19 -9.78 -9.29
CA SER A 19 -0.89 -9.21 -9.66
C SER A 19 0.24 -10.22 -9.43
N ALA A 20 1.24 -10.23 -10.31
CA ALA A 20 2.51 -10.92 -10.06
C ALA A 20 3.49 -10.04 -9.23
N GLY A 21 3.21 -8.74 -9.13
CA GLY A 21 4.05 -7.78 -8.42
C GLY A 21 3.97 -7.94 -6.91
N VAL A 22 5.14 -7.90 -6.27
CA VAL A 22 5.29 -7.81 -4.82
C VAL A 22 5.82 -6.42 -4.50
N PHE A 23 5.19 -5.75 -3.55
CA PHE A 23 5.51 -4.38 -3.18
C PHE A 23 5.86 -4.31 -1.70
N ALA A 24 6.71 -3.35 -1.34
CA ALA A 24 7.03 -3.04 0.04
C ALA A 24 6.62 -1.62 0.36
N GLY A 25 6.17 -1.38 1.58
CA GLY A 25 5.77 -0.05 2.02
C GLY A 25 5.65 0.06 3.53
N VAL A 26 5.22 1.22 4.00
CA VAL A 26 4.96 1.51 5.41
C VAL A 26 3.48 1.86 5.57
N VAL A 27 2.80 1.18 6.49
CA VAL A 27 1.41 1.48 6.82
C VAL A 27 1.37 2.80 7.59
N LYS A 28 0.67 3.82 7.09
CA LYS A 28 0.49 5.10 7.79
C LYS A 28 -0.79 5.13 8.61
N LEU A 29 -1.85 4.52 8.09
CA LEU A 29 -3.16 4.46 8.73
C LEU A 29 -3.82 3.10 8.45
N VAL A 30 -4.62 2.67 9.41
CA VAL A 30 -5.36 1.41 9.36
C VAL A 30 -6.84 1.76 9.44
N GLU A 31 -7.61 1.22 8.50
CA GLU A 31 -9.06 1.37 8.47
C GLU A 31 -9.75 0.00 8.61
N ALA A 32 -11.08 0.00 8.69
CA ALA A 32 -11.84 -1.22 8.91
C ALA A 32 -11.66 -2.23 7.76
N ASP A 33 -11.58 -1.71 6.55
CA ASP A 33 -11.55 -2.43 5.29
C ASP A 33 -10.19 -2.35 4.57
N GLY A 34 -9.20 -1.63 5.09
CA GLY A 34 -7.91 -1.50 4.40
C GLY A 34 -6.81 -0.75 5.14
N PHE A 35 -5.79 -0.37 4.37
CA PHE A 35 -4.58 0.26 4.86
C PHE A 35 -4.19 1.43 3.95
N TRP A 36 -3.81 2.55 4.54
CA TRP A 36 -3.09 3.60 3.81
C TRP A 36 -1.61 3.29 3.87
N ILE A 37 -1.00 3.06 2.72
CA ILE A 37 0.40 2.64 2.62
C ILE A 37 1.20 3.68 1.82
N GLU A 38 2.39 3.98 2.32
CA GLU A 38 3.44 4.65 1.56
C GLU A 38 4.34 3.57 0.93
N SER A 39 4.42 3.50 -0.39
CA SER A 39 5.25 2.51 -1.12
C SER A 39 5.96 3.20 -2.28
N PRO A 40 7.21 3.64 -2.09
CA PRO A 40 7.95 4.40 -3.11
C PRO A 40 8.01 3.68 -4.47
N ALA A 41 8.26 2.37 -4.48
CA ALA A 41 8.35 1.59 -5.71
C ALA A 41 7.02 1.50 -6.46
N LEU A 42 5.90 1.32 -5.76
CA LEU A 42 4.58 1.29 -6.39
C LEU A 42 4.18 2.68 -6.90
N ILE A 43 4.48 3.74 -6.14
CA ILE A 43 4.25 5.13 -6.55
C ILE A 43 5.05 5.45 -7.82
N GLU A 44 6.31 5.04 -7.88
CA GLU A 44 7.15 5.22 -9.07
C GLU A 44 6.56 4.46 -10.27
N GLN A 45 6.09 3.23 -10.07
CA GLN A 45 5.39 2.49 -11.12
C GLN A 45 4.14 3.25 -11.62
N MET A 46 3.33 3.82 -10.72
CA MET A 46 2.16 4.62 -11.09
C MET A 46 2.56 5.93 -11.80
N ARG A 47 3.66 6.57 -11.41
CA ARG A 47 4.19 7.76 -12.10
C ARG A 47 4.70 7.45 -13.52
N ASN A 48 5.02 6.20 -13.80
CA ASN A 48 5.43 5.73 -15.12
C ASN A 48 4.27 5.15 -15.93
N ASP A 49 3.10 4.94 -15.33
CA ASP A 49 1.90 4.46 -16.00
C ASP A 49 1.16 5.60 -16.71
N ALA A 50 0.82 5.42 -17.99
CA ALA A 50 0.22 6.48 -18.80
C ALA A 50 -1.15 6.95 -18.30
N ALA A 51 -1.91 6.10 -17.61
CA ALA A 51 -3.23 6.43 -17.09
C ALA A 51 -3.19 7.11 -15.73
N TRP A 52 -2.10 6.92 -14.95
CA TRP A 52 -1.97 7.46 -13.59
C TRP A 52 -0.98 8.62 -13.47
N LYS A 53 -0.07 8.77 -14.43
CA LYS A 53 1.08 9.67 -14.31
C LYS A 53 0.70 11.11 -14.00
N ALA A 54 -0.26 11.70 -14.74
CA ALA A 54 -0.55 13.13 -14.62
C ALA A 54 -1.11 13.49 -13.23
N GLU A 55 -1.81 12.56 -12.61
CA GLU A 55 -2.54 12.68 -11.36
C GLU A 55 -1.58 12.44 -10.19
N VAL A 56 -0.76 11.38 -10.26
CA VAL A 56 0.17 11.02 -9.19
C VAL A 56 1.35 11.99 -9.11
N GLN A 57 1.74 12.62 -10.23
CA GLN A 57 2.81 13.64 -10.24
C GLN A 57 2.43 14.94 -9.52
N GLN A 58 1.14 15.23 -9.34
CA GLN A 58 0.68 16.44 -8.66
C GLN A 58 0.64 16.29 -7.13
N ILE A 59 0.91 15.10 -6.61
CA ILE A 59 0.86 14.79 -5.18
C ILE A 59 2.29 14.70 -4.64
N ASP A 60 2.63 15.55 -3.68
CA ASP A 60 3.97 15.71 -3.12
C ASP A 60 4.44 14.45 -2.35
N ALA A 61 3.52 13.84 -1.58
CA ALA A 61 3.75 12.61 -0.83
C ALA A 61 2.55 11.65 -0.95
N PRO A 62 2.41 10.93 -2.08
CA PRO A 62 1.24 10.11 -2.33
C PRO A 62 1.19 8.91 -1.40
N LEU A 63 0.02 8.71 -0.78
CA LEU A 63 -0.37 7.49 -0.11
C LEU A 63 -1.47 6.84 -0.94
N PHE A 64 -1.47 5.51 -1.00
CA PHE A 64 -2.55 4.77 -1.64
C PHE A 64 -3.29 3.96 -0.59
N PHE A 65 -4.60 3.87 -0.78
CA PHE A 65 -5.44 2.99 0.01
C PHE A 65 -5.42 1.58 -0.60
N VAL A 66 -5.20 0.59 0.26
CA VAL A 66 -5.21 -0.83 -0.09
C VAL A 66 -6.36 -1.51 0.63
N PRO A 67 -7.46 -1.82 -0.08
CA PRO A 67 -8.53 -2.64 0.48
C PRO A 67 -8.00 -4.03 0.84
N THR A 68 -8.41 -4.56 1.99
CA THR A 68 -8.05 -5.91 2.45
C THR A 68 -8.50 -6.96 1.43
N SER A 69 -9.63 -6.73 0.76
CA SER A 69 -10.15 -7.61 -0.31
C SER A 69 -9.27 -7.65 -1.57
N SER A 70 -8.43 -6.64 -1.79
CA SER A 70 -7.50 -6.60 -2.91
C SER A 70 -6.19 -7.37 -2.64
N LEU A 71 -5.93 -7.72 -1.38
CA LEU A 71 -4.69 -8.36 -0.95
C LEU A 71 -4.75 -9.87 -1.08
N MET A 72 -3.72 -10.45 -1.66
CA MET A 72 -3.45 -11.88 -1.59
C MET A 72 -2.75 -12.22 -0.27
N TYR A 73 -1.69 -11.46 0.06
CA TYR A 73 -0.94 -11.60 1.31
C TYR A 73 -0.43 -10.23 1.78
N LEU A 74 -0.33 -10.08 3.10
CA LEU A 74 0.34 -8.98 3.79
C LEU A 74 1.32 -9.60 4.78
N ILE A 75 2.61 -9.37 4.57
CA ILE A 75 3.70 -9.84 5.43
C ILE A 75 4.17 -8.63 6.23
N VAL A 76 4.22 -8.81 7.55
CA VAL A 76 4.74 -7.83 8.49
C VAL A 76 5.74 -8.51 9.40
N THR A 77 6.75 -7.80 9.87
CA THR A 77 7.63 -8.33 10.91
C THR A 77 6.81 -8.52 12.19
N LYS A 78 6.82 -9.75 12.67
CA LYS A 78 6.39 -10.11 14.02
C LYS A 78 7.40 -9.46 14.95
N GLU A 79 7.07 -8.31 15.53
CA GLU A 79 7.84 -7.83 16.68
C GLU A 79 7.80 -8.88 17.79
#